data_AF-A0A8T7AG91-F1
#
_entry.id   AF-A0A8T7AG91-F1
#
_cell.length_a   1.000
_cell.length_b   1.000
_cell.length_c   1.000
_cell.angle_alpha   90.00
_cell.angle_beta   90.00
_cell.angle_gamma   90.00
#
_symmetry.space_group_name_H-M   'P 1'
#
loop_
_entity.id
_entity.type
_entity.pdbx_description
1 polymer ?
#
loop_
_entity_poly.entity_id
_entity_poly.type
_entity_poly.pdbx_seq_one_letter_code
_entity_poly.pdbx_strand_id
1 'polypeptide(L)'
;MIYNGTQPVRIKAWKGPVGSTLLADIDDVTAGEEVMVMGYAGSPNDVFWEVFLAGTDSKIGESKFHLSCSDDNMDGPEDCGLPQGNGKDDDAGFLDTWLLEGMVDASGTLDCTAPATTGVSACEFQTFPASCETGNADFLTFQYTGGGCAASDNSQGDHICAGSTDGGASATFTDDDGNSVTLNPGDTVTIPRNLAKVMTLSNAGGTESNSIHTSCSQPIAAGDIYGSLTLVQIDGQGIGTDVIYSYEITNTSNIDIVSLMAVDNKLGAIPGAPAGLLANETIVLNASAFITETVTNTAIIDGTTADGQMCNGTDTATVTILPPPPCDVTGSGVLDISSDRVKLELTNNGSFTATLENLDLSWPTANGALFEVKLDGAKIYDIDLPANSASLTPSDWINDLNKRQIAPGDTVILELKFDNNAVGPQDAYGISASFEEGCSVTFENTGLPFECNTDITELSMIWDGGADPIRVKAWKGSPDSSDLLLDLSGVAVGQKVTVPGYENSGNDVFWEVFSGGTKLGESNFHMSCSDNNMNGAEDCGKRQGNGKGDDSGLINDWLLEGMVDADGPFDCSNLP
;
A
#
# COMPACT_ATOMS: atom_id res chain seq x y z
N MET A 1 16.45 -6.24 -16.92
CA MET A 1 17.71 -6.23 -17.71
C MET A 1 18.85 -5.86 -16.78
N ILE A 2 20.00 -6.52 -16.82
CA ILE A 2 21.19 -6.13 -16.02
C ILE A 2 22.18 -5.35 -16.89
N TYR A 3 22.67 -4.22 -16.41
CA TYR A 3 23.65 -3.43 -17.16
C TYR A 3 25.07 -4.05 -17.09
N ASN A 4 25.69 -4.33 -18.24
CA ASN A 4 27.03 -4.95 -18.35
C ASN A 4 28.08 -4.04 -19.01
N GLY A 5 27.86 -2.71 -18.98
CA GLY A 5 28.84 -1.75 -19.42
C GLY A 5 29.94 -1.46 -18.40
N THR A 6 30.87 -0.58 -18.76
CA THR A 6 32.07 -0.29 -17.93
C THR A 6 32.04 1.05 -17.21
N GLN A 7 31.06 1.90 -17.52
CA GLN A 7 30.89 3.24 -16.95
C GLN A 7 29.44 3.45 -16.53
N PRO A 8 29.14 4.28 -15.51
CA PRO A 8 27.76 4.61 -15.17
C PRO A 8 27.03 5.32 -16.31
N VAL A 9 25.74 5.03 -16.47
CA VAL A 9 24.92 5.58 -17.55
C VAL A 9 23.57 6.09 -17.07
N ARG A 10 23.00 7.00 -17.86
CA ARG A 10 21.58 7.34 -17.81
C ARG A 10 20.88 6.72 -19.01
N ILE A 11 19.68 6.18 -18.84
CA ILE A 11 18.87 5.66 -19.93
C ILE A 11 17.57 6.43 -20.08
N LYS A 12 17.11 6.54 -21.33
CA LYS A 12 15.73 6.90 -21.66
C LYS A 12 15.09 5.78 -22.46
N ALA A 13 14.11 5.12 -21.88
CA ALA A 13 13.43 3.99 -22.50
C ALA A 13 12.14 4.45 -23.18
N TRP A 14 11.96 4.10 -24.45
CA TRP A 14 10.84 4.53 -25.27
C TRP A 14 9.94 3.34 -25.64
N LYS A 15 8.62 3.55 -25.67
CA LYS A 15 7.62 2.52 -26.03
C LYS A 15 7.69 2.06 -27.50
N GLY A 16 8.57 2.64 -28.30
CA GLY A 16 8.73 2.37 -29.73
C GLY A 16 9.93 3.18 -30.21
N PRO A 17 9.91 3.76 -31.43
CA PRO A 17 10.99 4.62 -31.91
C PRO A 17 11.33 5.76 -30.93
N VAL A 18 12.60 6.18 -30.91
CA VAL A 18 13.05 7.32 -30.10
C VAL A 18 12.17 8.55 -30.33
N GLY A 19 11.75 9.20 -29.25
CA GLY A 19 10.81 10.33 -29.27
C GLY A 19 9.32 9.93 -29.23
N SER A 20 9.01 8.63 -29.11
CA SER A 20 7.65 8.14 -28.83
C SER A 20 7.28 8.33 -27.34
N THR A 21 6.40 7.50 -26.77
CA THR A 21 6.09 7.58 -25.34
C THR A 21 7.32 7.21 -24.52
N LEU A 22 7.78 8.14 -23.68
CA LEU A 22 8.86 7.88 -22.73
C LEU A 22 8.31 7.05 -21.58
N LEU A 23 8.89 5.87 -21.35
CA LEU A 23 8.48 4.93 -20.31
C LEU A 23 9.32 5.08 -19.04
N ALA A 24 10.62 5.34 -19.19
CA ALA A 24 11.52 5.55 -18.05
C ALA A 24 12.67 6.49 -18.42
N ASP A 25 13.15 7.22 -17.40
CA ASP A 25 14.35 8.06 -17.45
C ASP A 25 15.14 7.81 -16.16
N ILE A 26 16.17 6.97 -16.23
CA ILE A 26 16.87 6.40 -15.07
C ILE A 26 18.34 6.80 -15.16
N ASP A 27 18.86 7.49 -14.15
CA ASP A 27 20.25 7.96 -14.09
C ASP A 27 21.09 7.11 -13.11
N ASP A 28 22.42 7.25 -13.19
CA ASP A 28 23.41 6.58 -12.35
C ASP A 28 23.36 5.03 -12.37
N VAL A 29 22.89 4.42 -13.48
CA VAL A 29 22.90 2.95 -13.65
C VAL A 29 24.33 2.44 -13.75
N THR A 30 24.72 1.55 -12.82
CA THR A 30 26.07 1.00 -12.70
C THR A 30 26.18 -0.44 -13.18
N ALA A 31 27.40 -0.91 -13.45
CA ALA A 31 27.64 -2.28 -13.92
C ALA A 31 27.17 -3.33 -12.90
N GLY A 32 26.35 -4.27 -13.34
CA GLY A 32 25.70 -5.29 -12.51
C GLY A 32 24.35 -4.87 -11.92
N GLU A 33 23.91 -3.63 -12.16
CA GLU A 33 22.62 -3.14 -11.70
C GLU A 33 21.49 -3.63 -12.59
N GLU A 34 20.41 -4.08 -11.96
CA GLU A 34 19.18 -4.47 -12.65
C GLU A 34 18.31 -3.23 -12.91
N VAL A 35 17.86 -3.12 -14.15
CA VAL A 35 16.95 -2.10 -14.63
C VAL A 35 15.68 -2.77 -15.13
N MET A 36 14.56 -2.41 -14.51
CA MET A 36 13.22 -2.80 -14.90
C MET A 36 12.51 -1.60 -15.56
N VAL A 37 11.96 -1.83 -16.76
CA VAL A 37 11.14 -0.83 -17.46
C VAL A 37 9.81 -1.48 -17.82
N MET A 38 8.72 -0.88 -17.35
CA MET A 38 7.35 -1.34 -17.60
C MET A 38 6.66 -0.46 -18.64
N GLY A 39 5.45 -0.86 -19.08
CA GLY A 39 4.61 -0.06 -19.98
C GLY A 39 4.77 -0.33 -21.49
N TYR A 40 5.45 -1.43 -21.85
CA TYR A 40 5.63 -1.85 -23.24
C TYR A 40 4.38 -2.46 -23.88
N ALA A 41 3.34 -2.82 -23.11
CA ALA A 41 2.13 -3.38 -23.68
C ALA A 41 1.55 -2.52 -24.82
N GLY A 42 1.33 -3.12 -25.99
CA GLY A 42 0.89 -2.43 -27.20
C GLY A 42 1.98 -1.62 -27.92
N SER A 43 3.26 -1.78 -27.57
CA SER A 43 4.36 -1.27 -28.37
C SER A 43 4.41 -1.96 -29.74
N PRO A 44 5.05 -1.32 -30.74
CA PRO A 44 5.62 -2.06 -31.86
C PRO A 44 6.58 -3.16 -31.36
N ASN A 45 6.92 -4.13 -32.22
CA ASN A 45 7.86 -5.17 -31.85
C ASN A 45 9.23 -4.60 -31.46
N ASP A 46 9.64 -3.47 -32.02
CA ASP A 46 10.94 -2.84 -31.73
C ASP A 46 10.81 -1.63 -30.80
N VAL A 47 11.54 -1.67 -29.70
CA VAL A 47 11.63 -0.58 -28.72
C VAL A 47 13.08 -0.15 -28.51
N PHE A 48 13.27 1.09 -28.05
CA PHE A 48 14.59 1.73 -28.06
C PHE A 48 14.91 2.37 -26.72
N TRP A 49 16.14 2.16 -26.25
CA TRP A 49 16.70 2.83 -25.09
C TRP A 49 17.84 3.73 -25.55
N GLU A 50 17.71 5.03 -25.35
CA GLU A 50 18.85 5.94 -25.52
C GLU A 50 19.74 5.86 -24.28
N VAL A 51 21.05 5.72 -24.49
CA VAL A 51 22.03 5.61 -23.41
C VAL A 51 22.93 6.84 -23.41
N PHE A 52 23.06 7.48 -22.25
CA PHE A 52 23.84 8.70 -22.03
C PHE A 52 24.90 8.47 -20.95
N LEU A 53 25.93 9.32 -20.92
CA LEU A 53 26.82 9.39 -19.77
C LEU A 53 26.04 9.88 -18.54
N ALA A 54 26.15 9.18 -17.42
CA ALA A 54 25.42 9.50 -16.18
C ALA A 54 25.56 10.97 -15.76
N GLY A 55 24.48 11.55 -15.24
CA GLY A 55 24.39 12.96 -14.85
C GLY A 55 24.44 13.96 -16.00
N THR A 56 24.33 13.51 -17.27
CA THR A 56 24.42 14.39 -18.45
C THR A 56 23.38 14.05 -19.53
N ASP A 57 23.25 14.93 -20.52
CA ASP A 57 22.52 14.66 -21.78
C ASP A 57 23.47 14.24 -22.93
N SER A 58 24.70 13.81 -22.61
CA SER A 58 25.67 13.37 -23.62
C SER A 58 25.37 11.93 -24.04
N LYS A 59 24.70 11.74 -25.18
CA LYS A 59 24.35 10.41 -25.71
C LYS A 59 25.62 9.65 -26.10
N ILE A 60 25.75 8.42 -25.61
CA ILE A 60 26.86 7.51 -25.89
C ILE A 60 26.45 6.35 -26.80
N GLY A 61 25.14 6.07 -26.93
CA GLY A 61 24.61 5.13 -27.90
C GLY A 61 23.12 4.88 -27.72
N GLU A 62 22.63 3.81 -28.33
CA GLU A 62 21.23 3.40 -28.32
C GLU A 62 21.18 1.88 -28.32
N SER A 63 20.28 1.29 -27.52
CA SER A 63 19.97 -0.14 -27.53
C SER A 63 18.59 -0.35 -28.14
N LYS A 64 18.42 -1.42 -28.90
CA LYS A 64 17.17 -1.86 -29.52
C LYS A 64 16.77 -3.22 -28.93
N PHE A 65 15.53 -3.37 -28.53
CA PHE A 65 14.98 -4.64 -28.03
C PHE A 65 13.79 -5.05 -28.88
N HIS A 66 13.71 -6.33 -29.26
CA HIS A 66 12.61 -6.88 -30.02
C HIS A 66 11.66 -7.66 -29.09
N LEU A 67 10.54 -7.07 -28.72
CA LEU A 67 9.63 -7.57 -27.68
C LEU A 67 8.67 -8.67 -28.17
N SER A 68 8.90 -9.25 -29.34
CA SER A 68 8.11 -10.38 -29.81
C SER A 68 8.93 -11.67 -29.69
N CYS A 69 8.27 -12.80 -29.41
CA CYS A 69 8.87 -14.14 -29.34
C CYS A 69 9.39 -14.67 -30.69
N SER A 70 9.72 -13.77 -31.62
CA SER A 70 10.39 -14.12 -32.86
C SER A 70 11.86 -13.71 -32.86
N ASP A 71 12.33 -13.05 -31.81
CA ASP A 71 13.76 -12.86 -31.55
C ASP A 71 14.27 -14.10 -30.81
N ASP A 72 14.99 -14.97 -31.52
CA ASP A 72 15.50 -16.25 -31.00
C ASP A 72 16.51 -16.07 -29.84
N ASN A 73 16.91 -14.84 -29.53
CA ASN A 73 17.77 -14.51 -28.38
C ASN A 73 17.01 -13.80 -27.25
N MET A 74 15.70 -13.59 -27.38
CA MET A 74 14.81 -13.01 -26.36
C MET A 74 13.43 -13.68 -26.39
N ASP A 75 13.39 -15.01 -26.49
CA ASP A 75 12.14 -15.77 -26.56
C ASP A 75 11.93 -16.73 -25.39
N GLY A 76 12.93 -16.95 -24.53
CA GLY A 76 12.76 -17.86 -23.40
C GLY A 76 13.83 -17.85 -22.30
N PRO A 77 13.69 -18.76 -21.30
CA PRO A 77 14.63 -18.90 -20.19
C PRO A 77 16.06 -19.28 -20.60
N GLU A 78 16.25 -19.86 -21.79
CA GLU A 78 17.57 -20.19 -22.36
C GLU A 78 18.44 -18.95 -22.59
N ASP A 79 17.82 -17.77 -22.75
CA ASP A 79 18.48 -16.51 -23.04
C ASP A 79 18.93 -15.76 -21.79
N CYS A 80 18.60 -16.30 -20.62
CA CYS A 80 18.97 -15.71 -19.34
C CYS A 80 20.49 -15.46 -19.24
N GLY A 81 20.85 -14.21 -18.94
CA GLY A 81 22.23 -13.76 -18.83
C GLY A 81 22.95 -13.53 -20.16
N LEU A 82 22.30 -13.69 -21.32
CA LEU A 82 22.89 -13.37 -22.62
C LEU A 82 22.83 -11.86 -22.91
N PRO A 83 23.82 -11.30 -23.64
CA PRO A 83 23.79 -9.92 -24.12
C PRO A 83 22.59 -9.61 -25.01
N GLN A 84 21.98 -8.44 -24.77
CA GLN A 84 20.83 -7.88 -25.43
C GLN A 84 21.02 -6.40 -25.71
N GLY A 85 20.22 -5.89 -26.66
CA GLY A 85 20.17 -4.48 -27.03
C GLY A 85 20.64 -4.19 -28.45
N ASN A 86 20.95 -5.21 -29.24
CA ASN A 86 21.22 -5.11 -30.68
C ASN A 86 19.99 -5.42 -31.56
N GLY A 87 18.90 -5.88 -30.94
CA GLY A 87 17.66 -6.32 -31.58
C GLY A 87 17.83 -7.60 -32.40
N LYS A 88 16.71 -8.18 -32.83
CA LYS A 88 16.60 -9.46 -33.57
C LYS A 88 17.59 -9.69 -34.73
N ASP A 89 18.05 -8.65 -35.41
CA ASP A 89 18.95 -8.77 -36.56
C ASP A 89 20.45 -8.68 -36.19
N ASP A 90 20.78 -8.67 -34.89
CA ASP A 90 22.13 -8.48 -34.34
C ASP A 90 22.86 -7.26 -34.91
N ASP A 91 22.17 -6.11 -34.99
CA ASP A 91 22.70 -4.92 -35.65
C ASP A 91 23.79 -4.25 -34.79
N ALA A 92 25.04 -4.32 -35.28
CA ALA A 92 26.22 -3.74 -34.66
C ALA A 92 26.18 -2.19 -34.50
N GLY A 93 25.16 -1.52 -35.06
CA GLY A 93 24.88 -0.10 -34.84
C GLY A 93 24.30 0.23 -33.46
N PHE A 94 23.78 -0.77 -32.74
CA PHE A 94 23.22 -0.61 -31.39
C PHE A 94 24.14 -1.16 -30.30
N LEU A 95 23.92 -0.70 -29.06
CA LEU A 95 24.67 -1.13 -27.88
C LEU A 95 24.11 -2.45 -27.34
N ASP A 96 24.94 -3.48 -27.42
CA ASP A 96 24.69 -4.82 -26.89
C ASP A 96 25.30 -4.99 -25.48
N THR A 97 24.83 -4.17 -24.54
CA THR A 97 25.44 -4.02 -23.20
C THR A 97 24.50 -4.39 -22.06
N TRP A 98 23.36 -5.01 -22.35
CA TRP A 98 22.37 -5.42 -21.34
C TRP A 98 22.35 -6.93 -21.27
N LEU A 99 22.23 -7.52 -20.09
CA LEU A 99 22.01 -8.96 -19.95
C LEU A 99 20.52 -9.19 -19.68
N LEU A 100 19.94 -10.20 -20.33
CA LEU A 100 18.57 -10.59 -20.06
C LEU A 100 18.46 -11.11 -18.62
N GLU A 101 17.62 -10.45 -17.82
CA GLU A 101 17.35 -10.84 -16.43
C GLU A 101 15.90 -11.27 -16.23
N GLY A 102 15.01 -10.85 -17.10
CA GLY A 102 13.62 -11.19 -16.99
C GLY A 102 12.77 -10.40 -17.96
N MET A 103 11.60 -10.94 -18.23
CA MET A 103 10.59 -10.34 -19.09
C MET A 103 9.23 -10.65 -18.52
N VAL A 104 8.30 -9.71 -18.65
CA VAL A 104 6.90 -9.94 -18.33
C VAL A 104 6.12 -9.82 -19.62
N ASP A 105 5.40 -10.86 -19.98
CA ASP A 105 4.43 -10.83 -21.07
C ASP A 105 3.03 -11.15 -20.54
N ALA A 106 2.07 -11.29 -21.46
CA ALA A 106 0.70 -11.63 -21.10
C ALA A 106 0.55 -13.07 -20.54
N SER A 107 1.56 -13.92 -20.70
CA SER A 107 1.59 -15.32 -20.26
C SER A 107 2.39 -15.55 -18.97
N GLY A 108 3.05 -14.52 -18.44
CA GLY A 108 3.67 -14.55 -17.12
C GLY A 108 4.95 -13.72 -17.00
N THR A 109 5.70 -14.00 -15.94
CA THR A 109 7.01 -13.41 -15.68
C THR A 109 8.09 -14.46 -15.87
N LEU A 110 9.01 -14.20 -16.78
CA LEU A 110 10.35 -14.80 -16.79
C LEU A 110 11.23 -14.01 -15.81
N ASP A 111 11.78 -14.70 -14.83
CA ASP A 111 12.79 -14.20 -13.90
C ASP A 111 14.00 -15.14 -13.98
N CYS A 112 15.14 -14.62 -14.42
CA CYS A 112 16.39 -15.36 -14.65
C CYS A 112 17.18 -15.64 -13.37
N THR A 113 16.88 -14.93 -12.28
CA THR A 113 17.46 -15.19 -10.95
C THR A 113 16.53 -15.98 -10.05
N ALA A 114 15.29 -16.25 -10.50
CA ALA A 114 14.47 -17.30 -9.91
C ALA A 114 15.30 -18.59 -9.88
N PRO A 115 15.63 -19.14 -8.69
CA PRO A 115 16.34 -20.40 -8.63
C PRO A 115 15.55 -21.42 -9.44
N ALA A 116 16.19 -22.25 -10.26
CA ALA A 116 15.53 -23.37 -10.92
C ALA A 116 14.74 -24.14 -9.84
N THR A 117 13.44 -23.90 -9.78
CA THR A 117 12.64 -24.32 -8.64
C THR A 117 12.49 -25.82 -8.78
N THR A 118 13.07 -26.58 -7.85
CA THR A 118 12.52 -27.89 -7.53
C THR A 118 11.01 -27.70 -7.38
N GLY A 119 10.23 -28.39 -8.21
CA GLY A 119 8.78 -28.29 -8.17
C GLY A 119 8.29 -28.44 -6.74
N VAL A 120 7.57 -27.43 -6.25
CA VAL A 120 6.96 -27.49 -4.93
C VAL A 120 5.61 -28.18 -5.04
N SER A 121 5.30 -29.07 -4.11
CA SER A 121 3.98 -29.71 -4.06
C SER A 121 2.87 -28.75 -3.60
N ALA A 122 3.23 -27.53 -3.20
CA ALA A 122 2.29 -26.49 -2.80
C ALA A 122 2.82 -25.10 -3.17
N CYS A 123 1.93 -24.26 -3.70
CA CYS A 123 2.13 -22.84 -4.00
C CYS A 123 0.95 -22.05 -3.44
N GLU A 124 1.16 -20.81 -3.01
CA GLU A 124 0.10 -19.92 -2.57
C GLU A 124 0.25 -18.53 -3.20
N PHE A 125 -0.87 -17.88 -3.49
CA PHE A 125 -0.91 -16.50 -3.95
C PHE A 125 -2.11 -15.77 -3.35
N GLN A 126 -1.99 -14.44 -3.24
CA GLN A 126 -3.06 -13.58 -2.76
C GLN A 126 -3.87 -13.04 -3.93
N THR A 127 -5.19 -13.02 -3.79
CA THR A 127 -6.06 -12.26 -4.70
C THR A 127 -6.34 -10.88 -4.11
N PHE A 128 -6.69 -9.94 -4.98
CA PHE A 128 -7.03 -8.58 -4.61
C PHE A 128 -8.31 -8.16 -5.33
N PRO A 129 -9.33 -7.63 -4.61
CA PRO A 129 -10.42 -6.92 -5.24
C PRO A 129 -9.82 -5.83 -6.12
N ALA A 130 -10.10 -5.91 -7.41
CA ALA A 130 -9.70 -4.89 -8.35
C ALA A 130 -10.96 -4.35 -9.01
N SER A 131 -11.17 -3.05 -8.92
CA SER A 131 -12.25 -2.38 -9.62
C SER A 131 -11.71 -1.12 -10.26
N CYS A 132 -12.30 -0.69 -11.37
CA CYS A 132 -11.91 0.60 -11.96
C CYS A 132 -12.51 1.82 -11.22
N GLU A 133 -13.09 1.55 -10.06
CA GLU A 133 -13.53 2.53 -9.08
C GLU A 133 -12.38 2.98 -8.16
N THR A 134 -11.31 2.18 -8.05
CA THR A 134 -10.11 2.48 -7.26
C THR A 134 -8.97 3.14 -8.05
N GLY A 135 -9.17 3.42 -9.35
CA GLY A 135 -8.18 4.09 -10.20
C GLY A 135 -8.53 4.13 -11.69
N ASN A 136 -7.76 4.87 -12.49
CA ASN A 136 -7.86 4.82 -13.95
C ASN A 136 -7.27 3.49 -14.43
N ALA A 137 -8.10 2.45 -14.51
CA ALA A 137 -7.70 1.19 -15.08
C ALA A 137 -7.10 1.39 -16.49
N ASP A 138 -5.86 0.98 -16.71
CA ASP A 138 -5.24 1.08 -18.04
C ASP A 138 -5.46 -0.20 -18.84
N PHE A 139 -5.49 -1.35 -18.16
CA PHE A 139 -5.60 -2.67 -18.75
C PHE A 139 -6.65 -3.54 -18.05
N LEU A 140 -7.33 -4.36 -18.85
CA LEU A 140 -8.30 -5.36 -18.41
C LEU A 140 -7.87 -6.74 -18.91
N THR A 141 -7.83 -7.72 -18.02
CA THR A 141 -7.50 -9.11 -18.33
C THR A 141 -8.75 -9.97 -18.26
N PHE A 142 -9.15 -10.55 -19.38
CA PHE A 142 -10.32 -11.43 -19.47
C PHE A 142 -9.89 -12.88 -19.61
N GLN A 143 -10.53 -13.78 -18.87
CA GLN A 143 -10.43 -15.22 -19.08
C GLN A 143 -11.57 -15.69 -20.00
N TYR A 144 -11.25 -16.50 -21.02
CA TYR A 144 -12.24 -17.13 -21.87
C TYR A 144 -12.84 -18.38 -21.19
N THR A 145 -14.11 -18.29 -20.78
CA THR A 145 -14.81 -19.34 -20.03
C THR A 145 -15.84 -20.10 -20.88
N GLY A 146 -16.25 -19.54 -22.02
CA GLY A 146 -17.22 -20.17 -22.93
C GLY A 146 -18.67 -20.18 -22.40
N GLY A 147 -18.99 -19.37 -21.39
CA GLY A 147 -20.30 -19.35 -20.71
C GLY A 147 -21.48 -18.89 -21.57
N GLY A 148 -21.24 -18.12 -22.63
CA GLY A 148 -22.30 -17.55 -23.46
C GLY A 148 -23.01 -16.35 -22.83
N CYS A 149 -23.78 -15.59 -23.61
CA CYS A 149 -24.49 -14.40 -23.12
C CYS A 149 -25.39 -14.59 -21.88
N ALA A 150 -25.89 -15.81 -21.65
CA ALA A 150 -26.72 -16.11 -20.47
C ALA A 150 -25.93 -16.14 -19.15
N ALA A 151 -24.60 -16.22 -19.21
CA ALA A 151 -23.73 -16.19 -18.03
C ALA A 151 -23.43 -14.77 -17.54
N SER A 152 -23.73 -13.74 -18.34
CA SER A 152 -23.43 -12.36 -17.97
C SER A 152 -24.18 -11.92 -16.72
N ASP A 153 -23.47 -11.33 -15.77
CA ASP A 153 -24.01 -10.89 -14.48
C ASP A 153 -23.85 -9.39 -14.22
N ASN A 154 -23.07 -8.69 -15.04
CA ASN A 154 -22.89 -7.26 -14.92
C ASN A 154 -23.98 -6.46 -15.67
N SER A 155 -24.51 -5.41 -15.01
CA SER A 155 -25.60 -4.56 -15.49
C SER A 155 -25.22 -3.08 -15.61
N GLN A 156 -24.15 -2.74 -16.35
CA GLN A 156 -23.78 -1.33 -16.62
C GLN A 156 -24.81 -0.53 -17.46
N GLY A 157 -26.05 -0.98 -17.61
CA GLY A 157 -27.13 -0.32 -18.38
C GLY A 157 -26.98 -0.45 -19.90
N ASP A 158 -25.77 -0.21 -20.42
CA ASP A 158 -25.41 -0.30 -21.84
C ASP A 158 -24.60 -1.57 -22.18
N HIS A 159 -24.43 -2.49 -21.21
CA HIS A 159 -23.84 -3.79 -21.49
C HIS A 159 -24.73 -4.58 -22.45
N ILE A 160 -24.16 -5.02 -23.58
CA ILE A 160 -24.83 -5.84 -24.57
C ILE A 160 -23.96 -7.07 -24.85
N CYS A 161 -24.46 -8.25 -24.49
CA CYS A 161 -23.98 -9.50 -25.07
C CYS A 161 -24.97 -10.00 -26.12
N ALA A 162 -24.48 -10.33 -27.31
CA ALA A 162 -25.27 -10.89 -28.40
C ALA A 162 -24.53 -11.99 -29.16
N GLY A 163 -25.28 -12.94 -29.70
CA GLY A 163 -24.74 -14.05 -30.48
C GLY A 163 -24.39 -15.28 -29.64
N SER A 164 -23.54 -16.14 -30.18
CA SER A 164 -23.12 -17.39 -29.54
C SER A 164 -21.86 -17.97 -30.19
N THR A 165 -21.08 -18.70 -29.41
CA THR A 165 -19.97 -19.54 -29.84
C THR A 165 -20.18 -20.98 -29.36
N ASP A 166 -19.35 -21.92 -29.82
CA ASP A 166 -19.17 -23.21 -29.15
C ASP A 166 -18.19 -23.02 -27.99
N GLY A 167 -18.70 -22.88 -26.76
CA GLY A 167 -17.89 -22.52 -25.59
C GLY A 167 -16.83 -23.55 -25.19
N GLY A 168 -16.92 -24.80 -25.69
CA GLY A 168 -15.91 -25.82 -25.46
C GLY A 168 -14.76 -25.81 -26.48
N ALA A 169 -14.84 -24.99 -27.51
CA ALA A 169 -13.85 -24.91 -28.58
C ALA A 169 -13.04 -23.62 -28.49
N SER A 170 -11.81 -23.68 -28.99
CA SER A 170 -10.97 -22.49 -29.17
C SER A 170 -11.69 -21.44 -30.01
N ALA A 171 -11.51 -20.17 -29.67
CA ALA A 171 -12.14 -19.04 -30.33
C ALA A 171 -11.12 -17.97 -30.68
N THR A 172 -11.34 -17.29 -31.81
CA THR A 172 -10.61 -16.06 -32.13
C THR A 172 -11.25 -14.92 -31.35
N PHE A 173 -10.52 -14.38 -30.37
CA PHE A 173 -10.85 -13.13 -29.70
C PHE A 173 -10.47 -11.95 -30.60
N THR A 174 -11.25 -10.88 -30.58
CA THR A 174 -10.93 -9.62 -31.28
C THR A 174 -11.42 -8.42 -30.48
N ASP A 175 -10.54 -7.42 -30.26
CA ASP A 175 -10.85 -6.17 -29.56
C ASP A 175 -11.46 -5.08 -30.48
N ASP A 176 -11.77 -3.89 -29.92
CA ASP A 176 -12.45 -2.80 -30.65
C ASP A 176 -11.60 -2.20 -31.79
N ASP A 177 -10.27 -2.36 -31.73
CA ASP A 177 -9.33 -1.93 -32.78
C ASP A 177 -9.08 -3.03 -33.84
N GLY A 178 -9.59 -4.24 -33.62
CA GLY A 178 -9.46 -5.38 -34.54
C GLY A 178 -8.22 -6.25 -34.30
N ASN A 179 -7.51 -6.05 -33.19
CA ASN A 179 -6.42 -6.96 -32.79
C ASN A 179 -7.02 -8.29 -32.38
N SER A 180 -6.41 -9.40 -32.82
CA SER A 180 -6.97 -10.73 -32.58
C SER A 180 -5.95 -11.74 -32.08
N VAL A 181 -6.42 -12.64 -31.23
CA VAL A 181 -5.64 -13.75 -30.66
C VAL A 181 -6.55 -14.99 -30.59
N THR A 182 -5.97 -16.18 -30.72
CA THR A 182 -6.72 -17.42 -30.50
C THR A 182 -6.64 -17.80 -29.04
N LEU A 183 -7.79 -18.00 -28.41
CA LEU A 183 -7.92 -18.42 -27.02
C LEU A 183 -8.54 -19.81 -26.95
N ASN A 184 -7.95 -20.70 -26.14
CA ASN A 184 -8.59 -21.92 -25.67
C ASN A 184 -9.39 -21.62 -24.39
N PRO A 185 -10.41 -22.43 -24.06
CA PRO A 185 -11.09 -22.29 -22.78
C PRO A 185 -10.09 -22.34 -21.61
N GLY A 186 -10.13 -21.32 -20.75
CA GLY A 186 -9.19 -21.12 -19.64
C GLY A 186 -8.08 -20.11 -19.91
N ASP A 187 -7.76 -19.83 -21.18
CA ASP A 187 -6.75 -18.84 -21.57
C ASP A 187 -7.22 -17.42 -21.20
N THR A 188 -6.25 -16.56 -20.92
CA THR A 188 -6.47 -15.13 -20.64
C THR A 188 -6.04 -14.25 -21.80
N VAL A 189 -6.62 -13.04 -21.86
CA VAL A 189 -6.19 -11.98 -22.77
C VAL A 189 -6.22 -10.65 -22.05
N THR A 190 -5.12 -9.91 -22.13
CA THR A 190 -4.99 -8.56 -21.56
C THR A 190 -5.09 -7.53 -22.68
N ILE A 191 -6.02 -6.59 -22.53
CA ILE A 191 -6.22 -5.51 -23.50
C ILE A 191 -6.25 -4.15 -22.80
N PRO A 192 -5.86 -3.06 -23.49
CA PRO A 192 -6.11 -1.71 -23.00
C PRO A 192 -7.60 -1.50 -22.73
N ARG A 193 -7.94 -0.87 -21.60
CA ARG A 193 -9.34 -0.64 -21.20
C ARG A 193 -10.14 0.06 -22.29
N ASN A 194 -9.55 1.03 -22.99
CA ASN A 194 -10.24 1.76 -24.05
C ASN A 194 -10.63 0.88 -25.25
N LEU A 195 -9.98 -0.27 -25.43
CA LEU A 195 -10.26 -1.25 -26.50
C LEU A 195 -11.25 -2.34 -26.08
N ALA A 196 -11.62 -2.41 -24.79
CA ALA A 196 -12.60 -3.37 -24.30
C ALA A 196 -14.06 -2.97 -24.62
N LYS A 197 -14.28 -1.85 -25.30
CA LYS A 197 -15.60 -1.32 -25.61
C LYS A 197 -16.46 -2.30 -26.39
N VAL A 198 -15.86 -3.00 -27.35
CA VAL A 198 -16.47 -4.10 -28.10
C VAL A 198 -15.44 -5.22 -28.22
N MET A 199 -15.81 -6.40 -27.75
CA MET A 199 -15.00 -7.61 -27.83
C MET A 199 -15.81 -8.68 -28.56
N THR A 200 -15.18 -9.43 -29.45
CA THR A 200 -15.83 -10.55 -30.14
C THR A 200 -15.07 -11.84 -29.97
N LEU A 201 -15.82 -12.95 -29.89
CA LEU A 201 -15.28 -14.30 -29.92
C LEU A 201 -15.91 -15.02 -31.11
N SER A 202 -15.08 -15.60 -31.97
CA SER A 202 -15.55 -16.30 -33.18
C SER A 202 -14.97 -17.69 -33.30
N ASN A 203 -15.84 -18.68 -33.53
CA ASN A 203 -15.44 -20.05 -33.84
C ASN A 203 -16.49 -20.74 -34.73
N ALA A 204 -16.35 -22.05 -34.94
CA ALA A 204 -17.29 -22.80 -35.78
C ALA A 204 -18.75 -22.75 -35.28
N GLY A 205 -18.97 -22.45 -34.00
CA GLY A 205 -20.30 -22.29 -33.39
C GLY A 205 -20.96 -20.94 -33.65
N GLY A 206 -20.22 -19.95 -34.16
CA GLY A 206 -20.74 -18.62 -34.48
C GLY A 206 -19.85 -17.50 -33.98
N THR A 207 -20.45 -16.34 -33.71
CA THR A 207 -19.76 -15.18 -33.14
C THR A 207 -20.57 -14.64 -31.98
N GLU A 208 -19.92 -14.45 -30.85
CA GLU A 208 -20.41 -13.71 -29.69
C GLU A 208 -19.78 -12.32 -29.69
N SER A 209 -20.57 -11.30 -29.40
CA SER A 209 -20.14 -9.91 -29.25
C SER A 209 -20.52 -9.42 -27.86
N ASN A 210 -19.54 -8.87 -27.14
CA ASN A 210 -19.68 -8.28 -25.82
C ASN A 210 -19.33 -6.80 -25.92
N SER A 211 -20.24 -5.93 -25.52
CA SER A 211 -20.03 -4.48 -25.47
C SER A 211 -20.13 -4.01 -24.03
N ILE A 212 -19.10 -3.37 -23.50
CA ILE A 212 -19.06 -2.86 -22.13
C ILE A 212 -18.73 -1.38 -22.07
N HIS A 213 -19.11 -0.70 -20.98
CA HIS A 213 -18.87 0.72 -20.81
C HIS A 213 -17.57 0.97 -20.06
N THR A 214 -16.51 1.29 -20.79
CA THR A 214 -15.14 1.33 -20.26
C THR A 214 -14.80 2.58 -19.45
N SER A 215 -15.74 3.53 -19.28
CA SER A 215 -15.46 4.82 -18.63
C SER A 215 -15.49 4.81 -17.09
N CYS A 216 -15.84 3.67 -16.46
CA CYS A 216 -15.96 3.54 -15.00
C CYS A 216 -17.06 4.39 -14.36
N SER A 217 -18.04 4.85 -15.15
CA SER A 217 -19.27 5.48 -14.62
C SER A 217 -20.20 4.49 -13.90
N GLN A 218 -19.96 3.19 -14.09
CA GLN A 218 -20.55 2.06 -13.37
C GLN A 218 -19.40 1.11 -13.05
N PRO A 219 -19.48 0.33 -11.94
CA PRO A 219 -18.40 -0.57 -11.54
C PRO A 219 -18.03 -1.54 -12.67
N ILE A 220 -16.73 -1.64 -12.95
CA ILE A 220 -16.07 -2.77 -13.62
C ILE A 220 -15.17 -3.36 -12.56
N ALA A 221 -15.40 -4.62 -12.19
CA ALA A 221 -14.67 -5.29 -11.14
C ALA A 221 -14.21 -6.68 -11.58
N ALA A 222 -13.03 -7.10 -11.12
CA ALA A 222 -12.59 -8.47 -11.26
C ALA A 222 -13.64 -9.41 -10.64
N GLY A 223 -14.06 -10.42 -11.41
CA GLY A 223 -15.19 -11.29 -11.15
C GLY A 223 -16.38 -11.07 -12.09
N ASP A 224 -16.51 -9.87 -12.69
CA ASP A 224 -17.61 -9.58 -13.63
C ASP A 224 -17.60 -10.51 -14.84
N ILE A 225 -18.78 -10.99 -15.23
CA ILE A 225 -18.97 -11.89 -16.38
C ILE A 225 -19.66 -11.14 -17.52
N TYR A 226 -19.02 -11.18 -18.69
CA TYR A 226 -19.47 -10.62 -19.96
C TYR A 226 -19.55 -11.74 -21.01
N GLY A 227 -20.70 -12.42 -21.05
CA GLY A 227 -20.91 -13.56 -21.93
C GLY A 227 -19.93 -14.70 -21.65
N SER A 228 -19.08 -14.99 -22.62
CA SER A 228 -18.03 -16.01 -22.53
C SER A 228 -16.70 -15.50 -21.95
N LEU A 229 -16.64 -14.25 -21.50
CA LEU A 229 -15.46 -13.62 -20.91
C LEU A 229 -15.71 -13.29 -19.44
N THR A 230 -14.78 -13.65 -18.56
CA THR A 230 -14.78 -13.21 -17.16
C THR A 230 -13.63 -12.24 -16.97
N LEU A 231 -13.89 -11.05 -16.44
CA LEU A 231 -12.83 -10.11 -16.08
C LEU A 231 -12.11 -10.65 -14.85
N VAL A 232 -10.84 -11.03 -15.00
CA VAL A 232 -10.08 -11.68 -13.92
C VAL A 232 -9.05 -10.76 -13.28
N GLN A 233 -8.53 -9.77 -14.02
CA GLN A 233 -7.61 -8.76 -13.48
C GLN A 233 -7.85 -7.38 -14.10
N ILE A 234 -7.48 -6.35 -13.34
CA ILE A 234 -7.39 -4.96 -13.75
C ILE A 234 -5.99 -4.50 -13.36
N ASP A 235 -5.20 -4.02 -14.32
CA ASP A 235 -3.79 -3.63 -14.12
C ASP A 235 -2.95 -4.70 -13.39
N GLY A 236 -3.20 -5.97 -13.70
CA GLY A 236 -2.50 -7.12 -13.11
C GLY A 236 -2.98 -7.52 -11.69
N GLN A 237 -3.92 -6.78 -11.10
CA GLN A 237 -4.55 -7.12 -9.81
C GLN A 237 -5.90 -7.78 -10.03
N GLY A 238 -6.24 -8.83 -9.29
CA GLY A 238 -7.56 -9.43 -9.43
C GLY A 238 -7.75 -10.76 -8.71
N ILE A 239 -8.65 -11.57 -9.25
CA ILE A 239 -9.15 -12.81 -8.62
C ILE A 239 -8.36 -14.06 -9.02
N GLY A 240 -7.27 -13.92 -9.76
CA GLY A 240 -6.46 -15.05 -10.18
C GLY A 240 -5.07 -14.66 -10.66
N THR A 241 -4.26 -15.68 -10.93
CA THR A 241 -2.90 -15.55 -11.49
C THR A 241 -2.55 -16.74 -12.36
N ASP A 242 -1.61 -16.56 -13.28
CA ASP A 242 -0.97 -17.66 -14.00
C ASP A 242 -0.08 -18.47 -13.06
N VAL A 243 -0.17 -19.80 -13.19
CA VAL A 243 0.66 -20.77 -12.48
C VAL A 243 1.27 -21.72 -13.49
N ILE A 244 2.57 -21.98 -13.33
CA ILE A 244 3.31 -22.98 -14.09
C ILE A 244 3.38 -24.28 -13.28
N TYR A 245 2.83 -25.35 -13.81
CA TYR A 245 3.01 -26.71 -13.32
C TYR A 245 4.21 -27.34 -13.99
N SER A 246 5.17 -27.81 -13.18
CA SER A 246 6.33 -28.58 -13.63
C SER A 246 6.12 -30.06 -13.30
N TYR A 247 6.30 -30.92 -14.31
CA TYR A 247 6.14 -32.36 -14.22
C TYR A 247 7.50 -33.04 -14.44
N GLU A 248 8.09 -33.60 -13.38
CA GLU A 248 9.29 -34.42 -13.49
C GLU A 248 8.91 -35.91 -13.60
N ILE A 249 9.10 -36.50 -14.78
CA ILE A 249 8.73 -37.89 -15.07
C ILE A 249 10.02 -38.70 -15.22
N THR A 250 10.19 -39.72 -14.37
CA THR A 250 11.35 -40.61 -14.41
C THR A 250 10.94 -42.06 -14.70
N ASN A 251 11.54 -42.66 -15.74
CA ASN A 251 11.47 -44.11 -15.94
C ASN A 251 12.44 -44.81 -14.99
N THR A 252 11.98 -45.25 -13.83
CA THR A 252 12.83 -45.92 -12.83
C THR A 252 13.22 -47.36 -13.17
N SER A 253 12.77 -47.88 -14.32
CA SER A 253 13.09 -49.23 -14.77
C SER A 253 14.37 -49.25 -15.62
N ASN A 254 14.91 -50.46 -15.82
CA ASN A 254 16.02 -50.71 -16.72
C ASN A 254 15.57 -51.09 -18.15
N ILE A 255 14.29 -50.86 -18.49
CA ILE A 255 13.69 -51.18 -19.79
C ILE A 255 13.07 -49.89 -20.34
N ASP A 256 13.16 -49.68 -21.65
CA ASP A 256 12.53 -48.52 -22.29
C ASP A 256 11.00 -48.60 -22.21
N ILE A 257 10.36 -47.47 -21.90
CA ILE A 257 8.92 -47.26 -22.07
C ILE A 257 8.67 -46.92 -23.53
N VAL A 258 7.86 -47.71 -24.21
CA VAL A 258 7.56 -47.56 -25.66
C VAL A 258 6.20 -46.92 -25.93
N SER A 259 5.38 -46.78 -24.89
CA SER A 259 4.12 -46.06 -24.92
C SER A 259 3.95 -45.35 -23.58
N LEU A 260 4.00 -44.02 -23.59
CA LEU A 260 3.79 -43.16 -22.44
C LEU A 260 2.55 -42.29 -22.67
N MET A 261 1.66 -42.23 -21.69
CA MET A 261 0.55 -41.29 -21.63
C MET A 261 0.69 -40.49 -20.33
N ALA A 262 0.79 -39.17 -20.47
CA ALA A 262 0.92 -38.26 -19.35
C ALA A 262 -0.28 -37.30 -19.37
N VAL A 263 -1.12 -37.35 -18.34
CA VAL A 263 -2.30 -36.51 -18.21
C VAL A 263 -2.37 -35.87 -16.83
N ASP A 264 -2.96 -34.70 -16.76
CA ASP A 264 -3.31 -33.96 -15.57
C ASP A 264 -4.84 -33.91 -15.45
N ASN A 265 -5.38 -34.12 -14.23
CA ASN A 265 -6.83 -34.16 -14.01
C ASN A 265 -7.55 -32.83 -14.28
N LYS A 266 -6.85 -31.69 -14.30
CA LYS A 266 -7.38 -30.36 -14.58
C LYS A 266 -6.98 -29.87 -15.97
N LEU A 267 -5.73 -30.10 -16.38
CA LEU A 267 -5.20 -29.58 -17.65
C LEU A 267 -5.37 -30.54 -18.84
N GLY A 268 -5.72 -31.80 -18.59
CA GLY A 268 -5.81 -32.81 -19.65
C GLY A 268 -4.44 -33.36 -20.04
N ALA A 269 -4.20 -33.61 -21.33
CA ALA A 269 -2.92 -34.17 -21.77
C ALA A 269 -1.77 -33.18 -21.50
N ILE A 270 -0.67 -33.65 -20.87
CA ILE A 270 0.47 -32.80 -20.52
C ILE A 270 1.23 -32.45 -21.82
N PRO A 271 1.36 -31.16 -22.18
CA PRO A 271 2.06 -30.74 -23.39
C PRO A 271 3.52 -31.22 -23.42
N GLY A 272 4.02 -31.56 -24.61
CA GLY A 272 5.41 -31.99 -24.81
C GLY A 272 5.73 -33.41 -24.34
N ALA A 273 4.78 -34.15 -23.76
CA ALA A 273 5.00 -35.52 -23.34
C ALA A 273 5.40 -36.43 -24.53
N PRO A 274 6.56 -37.12 -24.47
CA PRO A 274 7.00 -37.99 -25.55
C PRO A 274 6.19 -39.29 -25.57
N ALA A 275 6.17 -39.98 -26.72
CA ALA A 275 5.50 -41.28 -26.85
C ALA A 275 6.22 -42.41 -26.09
N GLY A 276 7.47 -42.21 -25.65
CA GLY A 276 8.27 -43.19 -24.92
C GLY A 276 9.39 -42.51 -24.12
N LEU A 277 10.03 -43.26 -23.23
CA LEU A 277 11.06 -42.78 -22.31
C LEU A 277 12.09 -43.87 -22.08
N LEU A 278 13.38 -43.58 -22.31
CA LEU A 278 14.45 -44.58 -22.18
C LEU A 278 14.60 -45.07 -20.73
N ALA A 279 15.22 -46.23 -20.57
CA ALA A 279 15.54 -46.78 -19.25
C ALA A 279 16.35 -45.77 -18.40
N ASN A 280 15.86 -45.45 -17.19
CA ASN A 280 16.45 -44.48 -16.26
C ASN A 280 16.48 -43.02 -16.76
N GLU A 281 15.76 -42.70 -17.84
CA GLU A 281 15.64 -41.33 -18.32
C GLU A 281 14.64 -40.54 -17.48
N THR A 282 14.96 -39.27 -17.25
CA THR A 282 14.11 -38.27 -16.61
C THR A 282 13.84 -37.15 -17.61
N ILE A 283 12.59 -36.75 -17.71
CA ILE A 283 12.17 -35.57 -18.46
C ILE A 283 11.46 -34.60 -17.52
N VAL A 284 11.53 -33.32 -17.86
CA VAL A 284 10.77 -32.25 -17.21
C VAL A 284 9.88 -31.62 -18.27
N LEU A 285 8.59 -31.50 -17.97
CA LEU A 285 7.59 -30.88 -18.83
C LEU A 285 6.92 -29.74 -18.04
N ASN A 286 6.45 -28.72 -18.74
CA ASN A 286 5.76 -27.59 -18.13
C ASN A 286 4.39 -27.38 -18.78
N ALA A 287 3.42 -26.96 -17.98
CA ALA A 287 2.12 -26.49 -18.45
C ALA A 287 1.66 -25.30 -17.61
N SER A 288 1.12 -24.26 -18.25
CA SER A 288 0.59 -23.09 -17.57
C SER A 288 -0.93 -23.16 -17.44
N ALA A 289 -1.47 -22.58 -16.38
CA ALA A 289 -2.90 -22.38 -16.21
C ALA A 289 -3.20 -21.14 -15.36
N PHE A 290 -4.26 -20.41 -15.72
CA PHE A 290 -4.75 -19.30 -14.93
C PHE A 290 -5.69 -19.81 -13.82
N ILE A 291 -5.31 -19.58 -12.56
CA ILE A 291 -6.00 -20.11 -11.39
C ILE A 291 -6.84 -19.01 -10.73
N THR A 292 -8.15 -19.26 -10.58
CA THR A 292 -9.12 -18.35 -9.91
C THR A 292 -9.78 -18.97 -8.67
N GLU A 293 -9.52 -20.24 -8.40
CA GLU A 293 -9.95 -20.94 -7.19
C GLU A 293 -8.84 -21.86 -6.66
N THR A 294 -8.87 -22.17 -5.36
CA THR A 294 -7.93 -23.14 -4.77
C THR A 294 -8.09 -24.49 -5.46
N VAL A 295 -7.01 -24.99 -6.06
CA VAL A 295 -7.05 -26.19 -6.91
C VAL A 295 -5.96 -27.18 -6.51
N THR A 296 -6.28 -28.46 -6.61
CA THR A 296 -5.29 -29.55 -6.54
C THR A 296 -5.24 -30.27 -7.87
N ASN A 297 -4.08 -30.21 -8.49
CA ASN A 297 -3.77 -30.94 -9.71
C ASN A 297 -3.19 -32.31 -9.35
N THR A 298 -3.48 -33.28 -10.20
CA THR A 298 -2.99 -34.64 -10.10
C THR A 298 -2.46 -35.06 -11.46
N ALA A 299 -1.15 -35.24 -11.54
CA ALA A 299 -0.50 -35.88 -12.68
C ALA A 299 -0.74 -37.39 -12.61
N ILE A 300 -1.10 -37.99 -13.74
CA ILE A 300 -1.36 -39.41 -13.92
C ILE A 300 -0.56 -39.85 -15.14
N ILE A 301 0.41 -40.74 -14.89
CA ILE A 301 1.30 -41.28 -15.90
C ILE A 301 1.00 -42.76 -16.06
N ASP A 302 0.69 -43.18 -17.28
CA ASP A 302 0.56 -44.58 -17.67
C ASP A 302 1.62 -44.91 -18.73
N GLY A 303 2.45 -45.90 -18.46
CA GLY A 303 3.53 -46.36 -19.34
C GLY A 303 3.40 -47.85 -19.67
N THR A 304 3.88 -48.24 -20.85
CA THR A 304 4.09 -49.64 -21.21
C THR A 304 5.54 -49.85 -21.66
N THR A 305 6.24 -50.79 -21.04
CA THR A 305 7.62 -51.16 -21.36
C THR A 305 7.71 -51.95 -22.67
N ALA A 306 8.90 -52.02 -23.26
CA ALA A 306 9.15 -52.77 -24.50
C ALA A 306 8.79 -54.26 -24.44
N ASP A 307 8.79 -54.87 -23.25
CA ASP A 307 8.37 -56.26 -23.01
C ASP A 307 6.87 -56.41 -22.68
N GLY A 308 6.10 -55.31 -22.73
CA GLY A 308 4.65 -55.29 -22.59
C GLY A 308 4.15 -55.20 -21.14
N GLN A 309 5.01 -54.88 -20.17
CA GLN A 309 4.58 -54.62 -18.80
C GLN A 309 4.03 -53.19 -18.68
N MET A 310 2.98 -53.02 -17.88
CA MET A 310 2.43 -51.70 -17.58
C MET A 310 3.08 -51.13 -16.32
N CYS A 311 3.36 -49.84 -16.33
CA CYS A 311 3.80 -49.07 -15.17
C CYS A 311 2.94 -47.82 -15.04
N ASN A 312 2.67 -47.39 -13.81
CA ASN A 312 1.86 -46.21 -13.54
C ASN A 312 2.52 -45.34 -12.47
N GLY A 313 2.33 -44.04 -12.57
CA GLY A 313 2.81 -43.05 -11.60
C GLY A 313 1.77 -41.97 -11.38
N THR A 314 1.70 -41.43 -10.17
CA THR A 314 0.82 -40.32 -9.85
C THR A 314 1.50 -39.37 -8.88
N ASP A 315 1.30 -38.07 -9.06
CA ASP A 315 1.74 -37.06 -8.10
C ASP A 315 0.77 -35.88 -8.07
N THR A 316 0.81 -35.08 -7.00
CA THR A 316 -0.13 -33.97 -6.79
C THR A 316 0.56 -32.68 -6.38
N ALA A 317 0.05 -31.56 -6.89
CA ALA A 317 0.42 -30.22 -6.46
C ALA A 317 -0.84 -29.40 -6.15
N THR A 318 -0.79 -28.59 -5.09
CA THR A 318 -1.91 -27.73 -4.67
C THR A 318 -1.53 -26.26 -4.80
N VAL A 319 -2.40 -25.48 -5.45
CA VAL A 319 -2.34 -24.02 -5.47
C VAL A 319 -3.40 -23.49 -4.53
N THR A 320 -2.99 -22.74 -3.52
CA THR A 320 -3.88 -22.13 -2.51
C THR A 320 -4.07 -20.66 -2.80
N ILE A 321 -5.33 -20.21 -2.86
CA ILE A 321 -5.65 -18.79 -2.94
C ILE A 321 -5.85 -18.25 -1.53
N LEU A 322 -5.03 -17.28 -1.16
CA LEU A 322 -5.18 -16.52 0.07
C LEU A 322 -6.04 -15.27 -0.19
N PRO A 323 -6.86 -14.85 0.78
CA PRO A 323 -7.53 -13.55 0.69
C PRO A 323 -6.50 -12.41 0.68
N PRO A 324 -6.90 -11.20 0.27
CA PRO A 324 -6.06 -10.01 0.40
C PRO A 324 -5.58 -9.88 1.86
N PRO A 325 -4.32 -9.52 2.09
CA PRO A 325 -3.90 -9.13 3.42
C PRO A 325 -4.70 -7.89 3.83
N PRO A 326 -5.08 -7.75 5.12
CA PRO A 326 -5.71 -6.52 5.57
C PRO A 326 -4.77 -5.34 5.33
N CYS A 327 -5.33 -4.16 5.02
CA CYS A 327 -4.53 -2.93 4.97
C CYS A 327 -3.82 -2.66 6.32
N ASP A 328 -2.87 -1.74 6.31
CA ASP A 328 -2.18 -1.30 7.53
C ASP A 328 -2.24 0.21 7.60
N VAL A 329 -3.32 0.73 8.18
CA VAL A 329 -3.46 2.17 8.45
C VAL A 329 -3.33 2.40 9.95
N THR A 330 -2.61 3.45 10.32
CA THR A 330 -2.41 3.89 11.71
C THR A 330 -2.85 5.35 11.87
N GLY A 331 -3.29 5.72 13.06
CA GLY A 331 -3.58 7.11 13.43
C GLY A 331 -2.47 7.69 14.31
N SER A 332 -2.24 9.01 14.26
CA SER A 332 -1.21 9.69 15.07
C SER A 332 -1.43 9.64 16.58
N GLY A 333 -2.61 9.22 17.05
CA GLY A 333 -2.94 9.15 18.48
C GLY A 333 -3.07 10.52 19.17
N VAL A 334 -2.98 11.61 18.39
CA VAL A 334 -3.13 13.01 18.84
C VAL A 334 -4.06 13.75 17.89
N LEU A 335 -4.93 14.60 18.42
CA LEU A 335 -5.82 15.46 17.64
C LEU A 335 -5.33 16.92 17.60
N ASP A 336 -5.27 17.53 16.41
CA ASP A 336 -5.20 19.00 16.29
C ASP A 336 -6.63 19.55 16.43
N ILE A 337 -6.91 20.14 17.58
CA ILE A 337 -8.18 20.77 17.92
C ILE A 337 -7.99 22.28 17.86
N SER A 338 -8.48 22.91 16.79
CA SER A 338 -8.30 24.34 16.57
C SER A 338 -9.52 24.98 15.92
N SER A 339 -9.93 26.13 16.45
CA SER A 339 -11.17 26.82 16.04
C SER A 339 -12.36 25.86 15.99
N ASP A 340 -13.03 25.73 14.86
CA ASP A 340 -14.19 24.87 14.59
C ASP A 340 -13.78 23.56 13.87
N ARG A 341 -12.55 23.08 14.11
CA ARG A 341 -11.96 21.90 13.46
C ARG A 341 -11.33 20.93 14.45
N VAL A 342 -11.36 19.66 14.05
CA VAL A 342 -10.56 18.57 14.64
C VAL A 342 -9.90 17.80 13.51
N LYS A 343 -8.61 17.54 13.64
CA LYS A 343 -7.84 16.81 12.64
C LYS A 343 -7.12 15.62 13.25
N LEU A 344 -7.16 14.50 12.54
CA LEU A 344 -6.42 13.27 12.84
C LEU A 344 -5.55 12.92 11.63
N GLU A 345 -4.26 12.68 11.84
CA GLU A 345 -3.39 12.16 10.79
C GLU A 345 -3.56 10.64 10.69
N LEU A 346 -3.74 10.15 9.47
CA LEU A 346 -3.82 8.74 9.14
C LEU A 346 -2.66 8.39 8.20
N THR A 347 -1.88 7.37 8.55
CA THR A 347 -0.74 6.90 7.75
C THR A 347 -0.99 5.47 7.28
N ASN A 348 -0.90 5.25 5.98
CA ASN A 348 -0.95 3.92 5.40
C ASN A 348 0.47 3.32 5.35
N ASN A 349 0.76 2.42 6.28
CA ASN A 349 2.02 1.67 6.35
C ASN A 349 2.01 0.41 5.46
N GLY A 350 0.85 0.09 4.88
CA GLY A 350 0.68 -1.04 3.98
C GLY A 350 1.34 -0.81 2.62
N SER A 351 1.46 -1.89 1.84
CA SER A 351 1.98 -1.85 0.47
C SER A 351 0.90 -1.53 -0.57
N PHE A 352 -0.34 -1.32 -0.15
CA PHE A 352 -1.50 -1.13 -1.04
C PHE A 352 -2.32 0.09 -0.60
N THR A 353 -2.99 0.74 -1.55
CA THR A 353 -3.91 1.84 -1.26
C THR A 353 -4.99 1.39 -0.29
N ALA A 354 -5.31 2.23 0.70
CA ALA A 354 -6.39 2.01 1.64
C ALA A 354 -7.55 2.98 1.35
N THR A 355 -8.77 2.48 1.26
CA THR A 355 -9.97 3.24 0.89
C THR A 355 -10.91 3.36 2.08
N LEU A 356 -11.11 4.58 2.59
CA LEU A 356 -11.97 4.84 3.75
C LEU A 356 -13.42 4.44 3.43
N GLU A 357 -13.92 3.42 4.11
CA GLU A 357 -15.24 2.81 3.89
C GLU A 357 -16.30 3.37 4.85
N ASN A 358 -16.04 3.26 6.16
CA ASN A 358 -16.94 3.70 7.22
C ASN A 358 -16.22 4.64 8.19
N LEU A 359 -16.98 5.56 8.77
CA LEU A 359 -16.49 6.47 9.80
C LEU A 359 -17.50 6.58 10.94
N ASP A 360 -17.15 6.03 12.09
CA ASP A 360 -17.89 6.16 13.34
C ASP A 360 -17.31 7.29 14.18
N LEU A 361 -18.17 8.19 14.63
CA LEU A 361 -17.81 9.44 15.30
C LEU A 361 -18.63 9.64 16.58
N SER A 362 -17.99 10.22 17.59
CA SER A 362 -18.64 10.86 18.74
C SER A 362 -17.83 12.07 19.18
N TRP A 363 -18.50 13.13 19.63
CA TRP A 363 -17.85 14.39 19.98
C TRP A 363 -18.58 15.14 21.11
N PRO A 364 -17.95 16.18 21.71
CA PRO A 364 -18.59 17.03 22.71
C PRO A 364 -19.79 17.79 22.16
N THR A 365 -20.88 17.83 22.93
CA THR A 365 -22.11 18.58 22.56
C THR A 365 -21.88 20.07 22.38
N ALA A 366 -20.84 20.63 23.01
CA ALA A 366 -20.46 22.04 22.87
C ALA A 366 -20.05 22.40 21.44
N ASN A 367 -19.53 21.45 20.66
CA ASN A 367 -19.12 21.68 19.27
C ASN A 367 -20.32 21.94 18.35
N GLY A 368 -21.54 21.53 18.75
CA GLY A 368 -22.72 21.63 17.89
C GLY A 368 -22.75 20.55 16.80
N ALA A 369 -23.40 20.85 15.68
CA ALA A 369 -23.51 19.94 14.55
C ALA A 369 -22.17 19.73 13.84
N LEU A 370 -21.94 18.53 13.28
CA LEU A 370 -20.88 18.28 12.30
C LEU A 370 -21.41 18.68 10.91
N PHE A 371 -20.66 19.50 10.18
CA PHE A 371 -21.06 20.00 8.86
C PHE A 371 -20.32 19.35 7.70
N GLU A 372 -19.08 18.97 7.92
CA GLU A 372 -18.17 18.63 6.83
C GLU A 372 -17.10 17.67 7.34
N VAL A 373 -16.84 16.64 6.54
CA VAL A 373 -15.68 15.75 6.70
C VAL A 373 -14.82 15.88 5.46
N LYS A 374 -13.50 15.98 5.66
CA LYS A 374 -12.50 15.99 4.59
C LYS A 374 -11.44 14.93 4.82
N LEU A 375 -10.91 14.40 3.73
CA LEU A 375 -9.69 13.60 3.72
C LEU A 375 -8.70 14.27 2.76
N ASP A 376 -7.52 14.62 3.27
CA ASP A 376 -6.49 15.38 2.55
C ASP A 376 -7.04 16.64 1.85
N GLY A 377 -7.89 17.38 2.56
CA GLY A 377 -8.55 18.59 2.05
C GLY A 377 -9.71 18.36 1.07
N ALA A 378 -9.87 17.15 0.53
CA ALA A 378 -11.01 16.79 -0.30
C ALA A 378 -12.26 16.58 0.57
N LYS A 379 -13.34 17.29 0.25
CA LYS A 379 -14.63 17.14 0.93
C LYS A 379 -15.26 15.79 0.56
N ILE A 380 -15.52 14.97 1.57
CA ILE A 380 -16.05 13.61 1.40
C ILE A 380 -17.48 13.46 1.96
N TYR A 381 -17.90 14.41 2.81
CA TYR A 381 -19.23 14.50 3.41
C TYR A 381 -19.59 15.96 3.70
N ASP A 382 -20.85 16.38 3.49
CA ASP A 382 -21.29 17.77 3.70
C ASP A 382 -22.75 17.96 4.14
N ILE A 383 -23.34 16.96 4.79
CA ILE A 383 -24.70 17.04 5.33
C ILE A 383 -24.63 17.33 6.83
N ASP A 384 -25.43 18.30 7.30
CA ASP A 384 -25.47 18.66 8.71
C ASP A 384 -25.93 17.48 9.60
N LEU A 385 -25.08 17.12 10.57
CA LEU A 385 -25.39 16.12 11.60
C LEU A 385 -25.52 16.79 12.98
N PRO A 386 -26.75 17.03 13.46
CA PRO A 386 -26.98 17.73 14.73
C PRO A 386 -26.79 16.86 15.98
N ALA A 387 -26.77 15.53 15.82
CA ALA A 387 -26.48 14.60 16.90
C ALA A 387 -24.98 14.58 17.16
N ASN A 388 -24.53 14.47 18.42
CA ASN A 388 -23.12 14.47 18.79
C ASN A 388 -22.40 13.12 18.57
N SER A 389 -22.94 12.32 17.64
CA SER A 389 -22.44 11.03 17.21
C SER A 389 -22.97 10.71 15.81
N ALA A 390 -22.18 10.00 15.01
CA ALA A 390 -22.53 9.63 13.64
C ALA A 390 -21.89 8.30 13.23
N SER A 391 -22.53 7.58 12.31
CA SER A 391 -21.95 6.45 11.59
C SER A 391 -22.14 6.72 10.11
N LEU A 392 -21.07 7.03 9.40
CA LEU A 392 -21.07 7.24 7.95
C LEU A 392 -20.69 5.94 7.25
N THR A 393 -21.46 5.59 6.22
CA THR A 393 -21.35 4.34 5.45
C THR A 393 -21.11 4.64 3.97
N PRO A 394 -20.81 3.63 3.12
CA PRO A 394 -20.56 3.84 1.69
C PRO A 394 -21.65 4.65 0.96
N SER A 395 -22.91 4.60 1.42
CA SER A 395 -24.01 5.37 0.81
C SER A 395 -24.07 6.84 1.19
N ASP A 396 -23.30 7.28 2.19
CA ASP A 396 -23.33 8.65 2.72
C ASP A 396 -22.30 9.57 2.05
N TRP A 397 -21.28 9.01 1.41
CA TRP A 397 -20.18 9.77 0.79
C TRP A 397 -20.66 10.53 -0.45
N ILE A 398 -20.23 11.79 -0.61
CA ILE A 398 -20.65 12.67 -1.71
C ILE A 398 -19.64 12.72 -2.87
N ASN A 399 -18.48 12.10 -2.69
CA ASN A 399 -17.34 12.14 -3.61
C ASN A 399 -17.08 10.76 -4.25
N ASP A 400 -16.24 10.76 -5.29
CA ASP A 400 -15.72 9.52 -5.86
C ASP A 400 -14.73 8.83 -4.91
N LEU A 401 -14.52 7.54 -5.12
CA LEU A 401 -13.65 6.69 -4.32
C LEU A 401 -12.20 7.19 -4.26
N ASN A 402 -11.69 7.78 -5.35
CA ASN A 402 -10.32 8.32 -5.41
C ASN A 402 -10.06 9.42 -4.37
N LYS A 403 -11.10 10.10 -3.88
CA LYS A 403 -10.99 11.12 -2.82
C LYS A 403 -11.09 10.55 -1.40
N ARG A 404 -11.26 9.23 -1.26
CA ARG A 404 -11.30 8.49 0.00
C ARG A 404 -10.08 7.56 0.19
N GLN A 405 -9.10 7.66 -0.69
CA GLN A 405 -7.95 6.76 -0.74
C GLN A 405 -6.71 7.36 -0.08
N ILE A 406 -5.88 6.47 0.50
CA ILE A 406 -4.57 6.75 1.07
C ILE A 406 -3.57 5.83 0.37
N ALA A 407 -2.67 6.38 -0.45
CA ALA A 407 -1.70 5.55 -1.17
C ALA A 407 -0.69 4.89 -0.20
N PRO A 408 0.02 3.83 -0.62
CA PRO A 408 1.05 3.19 0.19
C PRO A 408 2.12 4.21 0.65
N GLY A 409 2.41 4.26 1.95
CA GLY A 409 3.40 5.16 2.54
C GLY A 409 2.95 6.61 2.70
N ASP A 410 1.75 6.98 2.25
CA ASP A 410 1.23 8.33 2.41
C ASP A 410 0.65 8.55 3.81
N THR A 411 0.78 9.79 4.27
CA THR A 411 0.09 10.33 5.45
C THR A 411 -0.89 11.40 4.99
N VAL A 412 -2.15 11.27 5.40
CA VAL A 412 -3.23 12.20 5.07
C VAL A 412 -3.91 12.73 6.32
N ILE A 413 -4.63 13.85 6.18
CA ILE A 413 -5.38 14.47 7.27
C ILE A 413 -6.88 14.17 7.12
N LEU A 414 -7.46 13.51 8.11
CA LEU A 414 -8.91 13.45 8.32
C LEU A 414 -9.35 14.69 9.11
N GLU A 415 -10.12 15.58 8.50
CA GLU A 415 -10.59 16.83 9.11
C GLU A 415 -12.11 16.79 9.34
N LEU A 416 -12.53 17.09 10.57
CA LEU A 416 -13.92 17.24 11.00
C LEU A 416 -14.21 18.72 11.26
N LYS A 417 -15.33 19.23 10.73
CA LYS A 417 -15.78 20.61 10.91
C LYS A 417 -17.08 20.71 11.68
N PHE A 418 -17.11 21.57 12.70
CA PHE A 418 -18.25 21.76 13.57
C PHE A 418 -18.91 23.16 13.44
N ASP A 419 -20.11 23.29 14.00
CA ASP A 419 -20.93 24.50 14.06
C ASP A 419 -20.33 25.57 14.98
N ASN A 420 -19.81 25.13 16.12
CA ASN A 420 -19.11 25.95 17.10
C ASN A 420 -17.63 25.58 17.13
N ASN A 421 -16.85 26.34 17.92
CA ASN A 421 -15.48 25.96 18.20
C ASN A 421 -15.43 24.55 18.81
N ALA A 422 -14.55 23.72 18.28
CA ALA A 422 -14.20 22.43 18.82
C ALA A 422 -13.55 22.61 20.20
N VAL A 423 -14.01 21.83 21.18
CA VAL A 423 -13.48 21.88 22.55
C VAL A 423 -12.76 20.59 22.89
N GLY A 424 -11.65 20.70 23.62
CA GLY A 424 -11.02 19.54 24.24
C GLY A 424 -11.79 19.05 25.49
N PRO A 425 -11.27 18.03 26.18
CA PRO A 425 -10.02 17.31 25.89
C PRO A 425 -10.15 16.32 24.71
N GLN A 426 -9.02 15.84 24.16
CA GLN A 426 -9.02 15.00 22.94
C GLN A 426 -9.66 13.61 23.16
N ASP A 427 -9.61 13.08 24.37
CA ASP A 427 -10.28 11.84 24.77
C ASP A 427 -11.82 11.97 24.83
N ALA A 428 -12.36 13.18 24.67
CA ALA A 428 -13.80 13.40 24.49
C ALA A 428 -14.29 13.09 23.06
N TYR A 429 -13.38 12.70 22.15
CA TYR A 429 -13.69 12.30 20.78
C TYR A 429 -13.51 10.80 20.60
N GLY A 430 -14.51 10.15 20.01
CA GLY A 430 -14.37 8.80 19.49
C GLY A 430 -14.33 8.87 17.97
N ILE A 431 -13.24 8.45 17.35
CA ILE A 431 -13.08 8.39 15.89
C ILE A 431 -12.66 6.97 15.53
N SER A 432 -13.47 6.28 14.72
CA SER A 432 -13.12 4.97 14.19
C SER A 432 -13.34 4.93 12.69
N ALA A 433 -12.26 4.76 11.93
CA ALA A 433 -12.26 4.65 10.48
C ALA A 433 -12.06 3.19 10.08
N SER A 434 -12.94 2.62 9.26
CA SER A 434 -12.72 1.31 8.63
C SER A 434 -12.46 1.47 7.14
N PHE A 435 -11.66 0.57 6.58
CA PHE A 435 -11.23 0.62 5.20
C PHE A 435 -11.74 -0.61 4.44
N GLU A 436 -12.01 -0.45 3.14
CA GLU A 436 -12.54 -1.52 2.26
C GLU A 436 -11.59 -2.73 2.21
N GLU A 437 -10.30 -2.48 2.41
CA GLU A 437 -9.23 -3.48 2.45
C GLU A 437 -9.10 -4.15 3.83
N GLY A 438 -10.08 -3.99 4.71
CA GLY A 438 -10.29 -4.85 5.89
C GLY A 438 -9.57 -4.46 7.17
N CYS A 439 -8.87 -3.33 7.19
CA CYS A 439 -8.28 -2.76 8.41
C CYS A 439 -9.14 -1.64 8.99
N SER A 440 -8.83 -1.25 10.23
CA SER A 440 -9.50 -0.15 10.90
C SER A 440 -8.55 0.60 11.82
N VAL A 441 -8.73 1.90 11.91
CA VAL A 441 -8.09 2.77 12.90
C VAL A 441 -9.13 3.23 13.88
N THR A 442 -8.94 2.94 15.16
CA THR A 442 -9.63 3.63 16.24
C THR A 442 -8.66 4.63 16.84
N PHE A 443 -9.09 5.88 16.97
CA PHE A 443 -8.34 6.89 17.70
C PHE A 443 -8.23 6.46 19.16
N GLU A 444 -7.01 6.16 19.57
CA GLU A 444 -6.61 5.91 20.94
C GLU A 444 -5.72 7.08 21.35
N ASN A 445 -6.05 7.76 22.46
CA ASN A 445 -5.22 8.82 22.99
C ASN A 445 -3.90 8.20 23.51
N THR A 446 -2.81 8.38 22.77
CA THR A 446 -1.49 7.83 23.13
C THR A 446 -0.66 8.76 24.00
N GLY A 447 -1.11 10.00 24.22
CA GLY A 447 -0.62 10.88 25.27
C GLY A 447 0.86 11.32 25.25
N LEU A 448 1.53 11.48 24.09
CA LEU A 448 2.93 11.98 24.04
C LEU A 448 3.20 12.99 22.89
N PRO A 449 4.10 13.98 23.06
CA PRO A 449 4.30 14.86 24.22
C PRO A 449 4.15 16.36 23.85
N PHE A 450 3.77 17.18 24.83
CA PHE A 450 4.10 18.60 24.80
C PHE A 450 5.64 18.74 24.92
N GLU A 451 6.29 19.32 23.91
CA GLU A 451 7.68 19.77 23.99
C GLU A 451 7.68 21.28 24.31
N CYS A 452 8.32 21.66 25.41
CA CYS A 452 8.47 23.07 25.80
C CYS A 452 9.44 23.75 24.81
N ASN A 453 8.91 24.59 23.92
CA ASN A 453 9.70 25.23 22.85
C ASN A 453 9.93 26.73 23.08
N THR A 454 9.17 27.34 23.99
CA THR A 454 9.17 28.80 24.22
C THR A 454 9.01 29.15 25.69
N ASP A 455 9.29 30.41 26.06
CA ASP A 455 9.22 30.84 27.46
C ASP A 455 7.86 30.52 28.10
N ILE A 456 7.92 29.84 29.24
CA ILE A 456 6.76 29.45 30.03
C ILE A 456 6.12 30.70 30.64
N THR A 457 4.79 30.79 30.54
CA THR A 457 3.97 31.94 30.95
C THR A 457 3.07 31.65 32.15
N GLU A 458 2.80 30.38 32.44
CA GLU A 458 2.05 29.90 33.60
C GLU A 458 2.63 28.57 34.11
N LEU A 459 2.66 28.39 35.44
CA LEU A 459 3.07 27.14 36.09
C LEU A 459 1.95 26.59 36.97
N SER A 460 1.74 25.28 36.91
CA SER A 460 0.93 24.51 37.82
C SER A 460 1.80 23.49 38.57
N MET A 461 1.74 23.53 39.90
CA MET A 461 2.56 22.68 40.78
C MET A 461 1.71 22.09 41.91
N ILE A 462 2.01 20.88 42.35
CA ILE A 462 1.41 20.27 43.55
C ILE A 462 2.39 20.36 44.73
N TRP A 463 1.92 20.79 45.89
CA TRP A 463 2.75 20.81 47.10
C TRP A 463 2.93 19.40 47.68
N ASP A 464 4.19 18.93 47.84
CA ASP A 464 4.56 17.63 48.41
C ASP A 464 5.61 17.77 49.55
N GLY A 465 5.65 18.93 50.20
CA GLY A 465 6.54 19.18 51.32
C GLY A 465 5.93 18.81 52.68
N GLY A 466 6.77 18.67 53.70
CA GLY A 466 6.35 18.17 55.01
C GLY A 466 5.50 19.13 55.88
N ALA A 467 5.38 20.41 55.48
CA ALA A 467 4.57 21.39 56.21
C ALA A 467 3.15 21.45 55.63
N ASP A 468 2.13 21.45 56.49
CA ASP A 468 0.72 21.44 56.08
C ASP A 468 -0.17 22.18 57.10
N PRO A 469 -0.90 23.23 56.72
CA PRO A 469 -0.86 23.92 55.43
C PRO A 469 0.30 24.92 55.34
N ILE A 470 0.66 25.31 54.12
CA ILE A 470 1.62 26.38 53.84
C ILE A 470 0.92 27.64 53.30
N ARG A 471 1.69 28.73 53.26
CA ARG A 471 1.41 29.92 52.45
C ARG A 471 2.51 30.05 51.40
N VAL A 472 2.11 30.37 50.17
CA VAL A 472 2.98 30.53 49.01
C VAL A 472 2.88 31.97 48.52
N LYS A 473 4.03 32.60 48.25
CA LYS A 473 4.12 33.83 47.48
C LYS A 473 4.90 33.58 46.20
N ALA A 474 4.26 33.74 45.05
CA ALA A 474 4.90 33.56 43.75
C ALA A 474 5.23 34.92 43.11
N TRP A 475 6.48 35.09 42.75
CA TRP A 475 7.02 36.34 42.21
C TRP A 475 7.37 36.17 40.73
N LYS A 476 7.12 37.21 39.92
CA LYS A 476 7.48 37.26 38.49
C LYS A 476 9.00 37.25 38.23
N GLY A 477 9.82 37.27 39.27
CA GLY A 477 11.27 37.32 39.25
C GLY A 477 11.78 37.25 40.69
N SER A 478 12.84 37.96 41.03
CA SER A 478 13.40 37.92 42.39
C SER A 478 12.47 38.51 43.46
N PRO A 479 12.32 37.84 44.63
CA PRO A 479 11.45 38.31 45.72
C PRO A 479 11.73 39.76 46.12
N ASP A 480 10.68 40.49 46.51
CA ASP A 480 10.71 41.90 46.96
C ASP A 480 11.23 42.93 45.94
N SER A 481 11.63 42.50 44.73
CA SER A 481 12.15 43.37 43.67
C SER A 481 11.45 43.23 42.32
N SER A 482 10.55 42.24 42.19
CA SER A 482 9.66 42.03 41.04
C SER A 482 8.19 42.05 41.46
N ASP A 483 7.29 41.94 40.49
CA ASP A 483 5.85 41.85 40.75
C ASP A 483 5.49 40.56 41.51
N LEU A 484 4.61 40.69 42.50
CA LEU A 484 4.00 39.56 43.23
C LEU A 484 2.77 39.10 42.45
N LEU A 485 2.79 37.89 41.92
CA LEU A 485 1.73 37.33 41.08
C LEU A 485 0.67 36.59 41.89
N LEU A 486 1.09 35.88 42.94
CA LEU A 486 0.19 35.13 43.82
C LEU A 486 0.62 35.26 45.28
N ASP A 487 -0.34 35.38 46.18
CA ASP A 487 -0.16 35.26 47.63
C ASP A 487 -1.29 34.40 48.21
N LEU A 488 -1.03 33.10 48.35
CA LEU A 488 -2.03 32.10 48.67
C LEU A 488 -1.71 31.44 50.01
N SER A 489 -2.65 31.49 50.96
CA SER A 489 -2.52 30.83 52.26
C SER A 489 -3.42 29.60 52.35
N GLY A 490 -3.02 28.61 53.14
CA GLY A 490 -3.84 27.42 53.36
C GLY A 490 -3.66 26.33 52.31
N VAL A 491 -2.53 26.32 51.60
CA VAL A 491 -2.20 25.28 50.61
C VAL A 491 -1.86 24.00 51.37
N ALA A 492 -2.68 22.96 51.20
CA ALA A 492 -2.45 21.66 51.82
C ALA A 492 -1.48 20.79 51.01
N VAL A 493 -0.93 19.74 51.62
CA VAL A 493 -0.17 18.72 50.88
C VAL A 493 -1.10 18.03 49.87
N GLY A 494 -0.61 17.85 48.64
CA GLY A 494 -1.37 17.35 47.49
C GLY A 494 -2.21 18.40 46.77
N GLN A 495 -2.19 19.67 47.20
CA GLN A 495 -2.98 20.72 46.54
C GLN A 495 -2.22 21.35 45.35
N LYS A 496 -2.90 21.43 44.19
CA LYS A 496 -2.45 22.16 42.99
C LYS A 496 -2.48 23.68 43.23
N VAL A 497 -1.39 24.34 42.87
CA VAL A 497 -1.20 25.79 42.85
C VAL A 497 -0.85 26.19 41.43
N THR A 498 -1.67 27.05 40.84
CA THR A 498 -1.49 27.57 39.47
C THR A 498 -1.19 29.06 39.53
N VAL A 499 -0.13 29.49 38.84
CA VAL A 499 0.32 30.89 38.81
C VAL A 499 0.51 31.33 37.36
N PRO A 500 -0.41 32.14 36.80
CA PRO A 500 -0.23 32.80 35.51
C PRO A 500 0.63 34.07 35.65
N GLY A 501 1.00 34.67 34.51
CA GLY A 501 1.53 36.03 34.43
C GLY A 501 3.06 36.15 34.34
N TYR A 502 3.74 35.07 33.95
CA TYR A 502 5.20 35.04 33.81
C TYR A 502 5.71 35.58 32.47
N GLU A 503 4.86 36.16 31.63
CA GLU A 503 5.28 36.69 30.34
C GLU A 503 6.35 37.78 30.54
N ASN A 504 7.52 37.63 29.91
CA ASN A 504 8.67 38.52 30.08
C ASN A 504 9.23 38.56 31.53
N SER A 505 9.10 37.47 32.30
CA SER A 505 9.73 37.30 33.62
C SER A 505 11.26 37.20 33.57
N GLY A 506 11.82 36.88 32.41
CA GLY A 506 13.19 36.43 32.27
C GLY A 506 13.27 34.92 32.51
N ASN A 507 14.47 34.42 32.82
CA ASN A 507 14.70 32.99 32.87
C ASN A 507 14.29 32.33 34.18
N ASP A 508 14.14 33.07 35.28
CA ASP A 508 14.06 32.50 36.62
C ASP A 508 13.00 33.21 37.46
N VAL A 509 12.08 32.43 38.04
CA VAL A 509 11.02 32.92 38.94
C VAL A 509 11.12 32.25 40.30
N PHE A 510 10.55 32.88 41.32
CA PHE A 510 10.77 32.47 42.71
C PHE A 510 9.47 32.37 43.50
N TRP A 511 9.33 31.28 44.25
CA TRP A 511 8.21 31.06 45.16
C TRP A 511 8.72 31.00 46.60
N GLU A 512 8.25 31.89 47.46
CA GLU A 512 8.54 31.82 48.89
C GLU A 512 7.51 30.97 49.61
N VAL A 513 7.97 30.03 50.45
CA VAL A 513 7.11 29.11 51.20
C VAL A 513 7.17 29.44 52.69
N PHE A 514 6.00 29.54 53.33
CA PHE A 514 5.86 29.86 54.74
C PHE A 514 4.97 28.84 55.46
N SER A 515 5.28 28.55 56.73
CA SER A 515 4.39 27.83 57.64
C SER A 515 4.24 28.60 58.95
N GLY A 516 2.99 28.82 59.38
CA GLY A 516 2.70 29.57 60.62
C GLY A 516 3.31 30.97 60.68
N GLY A 517 3.54 31.63 59.53
CA GLY A 517 4.19 32.94 59.42
C GLY A 517 5.73 32.92 59.42
N THR A 518 6.35 31.75 59.57
CA THR A 518 7.81 31.57 59.44
C THR A 518 8.14 31.15 58.01
N LYS A 519 9.15 31.78 57.39
CA LYS A 519 9.64 31.39 56.08
C LYS A 519 10.38 30.06 56.19
N LEU A 520 9.92 29.05 55.46
CA LEU A 520 10.57 27.75 55.37
C LEU A 520 11.74 27.80 54.39
N GLY A 521 11.59 28.55 53.30
CA GLY A 521 12.60 28.69 52.26
C GLY A 521 12.02 29.28 50.98
N GLU A 522 12.74 29.08 49.88
CA GLU A 522 12.40 29.57 48.55
C GLU A 522 12.56 28.44 47.54
N SER A 523 11.70 28.40 46.53
CA SER A 523 11.83 27.57 45.34
C SER A 523 12.13 28.46 44.13
N ASN A 524 12.92 27.96 43.20
CA ASN A 524 13.23 28.58 41.91
C ASN A 524 12.77 27.68 40.76
N PHE A 525 12.15 28.28 39.74
CA PHE A 525 11.72 27.59 38.52
C PHE A 525 12.29 28.31 37.30
N HIS A 526 12.81 27.54 36.35
CA HIS A 526 13.49 28.06 35.16
C HIS A 526 12.54 28.10 33.96
N MET A 527 12.24 29.30 33.45
CA MET A 527 11.11 29.53 32.54
C MET A 527 11.42 29.33 31.06
N SER A 528 12.68 29.14 30.68
CA SER A 528 13.12 29.17 29.26
C SER A 528 13.11 27.82 28.54
N CYS A 529 12.38 26.82 29.07
CA CYS A 529 12.38 25.42 28.61
C CYS A 529 13.75 24.71 28.57
N SER A 530 14.83 25.40 28.95
CA SER A 530 16.18 24.87 28.84
C SER A 530 16.60 24.08 30.08
N ASP A 531 15.70 23.89 31.03
CA ASP A 531 15.86 23.02 32.18
C ASP A 531 15.37 21.62 31.83
N ASN A 532 16.28 20.67 31.65
CA ASN A 532 15.97 19.30 31.20
C ASN A 532 15.14 18.49 32.22
N ASN A 533 14.89 19.04 33.40
CA ASN A 533 14.02 18.43 34.40
C ASN A 533 12.65 19.13 34.46
N MET A 534 12.42 20.17 33.65
CA MET A 534 11.16 20.90 33.58
C MET A 534 10.94 21.43 32.15
N ASN A 535 11.02 20.55 31.16
CA ASN A 535 10.91 20.89 29.73
C ASN A 535 9.94 20.02 28.93
N GLY A 536 9.24 19.09 29.57
CA GLY A 536 8.28 18.27 28.84
C GLY A 536 7.37 17.40 29.71
N ALA A 537 6.56 16.62 29.02
CA ALA A 537 5.58 15.73 29.64
C ALA A 537 6.21 14.63 30.51
N GLU A 538 7.43 14.24 30.17
CA GLU A 538 8.25 13.28 30.91
C GLU A 538 8.58 13.72 32.34
N ASP A 539 8.41 15.00 32.68
CA ASP A 539 8.70 15.57 34.00
C ASP A 539 7.50 15.62 34.93
N CYS A 540 6.32 15.19 34.47
CA CYS A 540 5.13 15.15 35.31
C CYS A 540 5.35 14.37 36.60
N GLY A 541 4.90 14.97 37.71
CA GLY A 541 5.05 14.38 39.04
C GLY A 541 6.50 14.36 39.56
N LYS A 542 7.50 14.85 38.81
CA LYS A 542 8.87 14.99 39.33
C LYS A 542 8.98 16.22 40.24
N ARG A 543 9.91 16.13 41.19
CA ARG A 543 10.20 17.20 42.15
C ARG A 543 10.93 18.37 41.49
N GLN A 544 10.38 19.56 41.70
CA GLN A 544 10.81 20.85 41.16
C GLN A 544 10.96 21.90 42.26
N GLY A 545 11.67 22.98 41.92
CA GLY A 545 11.87 24.14 42.78
C GLY A 545 13.32 24.38 43.20
N ASN A 546 14.27 23.56 42.74
CA ASN A 546 15.71 23.77 42.93
C ASN A 546 16.39 24.49 41.75
N GLY A 547 15.61 24.91 40.75
CA GLY A 547 16.09 25.55 39.52
C GLY A 547 16.97 24.64 38.65
N LYS A 548 17.31 25.11 37.46
CA LYS A 548 18.11 24.38 36.46
C LYS A 548 19.49 23.91 36.95
N GLY A 549 20.03 24.55 37.99
CA GLY A 549 21.32 24.22 38.57
C GLY A 549 21.28 23.17 39.69
N ASP A 550 20.10 22.63 40.00
CA ASP A 550 19.86 21.70 41.12
C ASP A 550 20.39 22.22 42.48
N ASP A 551 20.11 23.48 42.84
CA ASP A 551 20.64 24.09 44.05
C ASP A 551 20.02 23.48 45.32
N SER A 552 20.84 22.77 46.10
CA SER A 552 20.46 22.15 47.38
C SER A 552 20.00 23.13 48.47
N GLY A 553 20.23 24.44 48.30
CA GLY A 553 19.77 25.48 49.21
C GLY A 553 18.30 25.89 49.03
N LEU A 554 17.65 25.40 47.96
CA LEU A 554 16.27 25.71 47.61
C LEU A 554 15.31 24.57 47.99
N ILE A 555 14.03 24.90 48.12
CA ILE A 555 12.95 23.93 48.37
C ILE A 555 12.61 23.21 47.06
N ASN A 556 12.83 21.89 47.04
CA ASN A 556 12.52 20.99 45.93
C ASN A 556 11.34 20.05 46.23
N ASP A 557 10.28 20.63 46.80
CA ASP A 557 9.11 19.93 47.34
C ASP A 557 7.83 20.15 46.50
N TRP A 558 7.98 20.65 45.26
CA TRP A 558 6.86 20.83 44.34
C TRP A 558 6.85 19.72 43.30
N LEU A 559 5.70 19.11 43.01
CA LEU A 559 5.57 18.19 41.89
C LEU A 559 5.06 18.97 40.67
N LEU A 560 5.70 18.80 39.52
CA LEU A 560 5.24 19.41 38.28
C LEU A 560 3.85 18.86 37.92
N GLU A 561 2.89 19.76 37.70
CA GLU A 561 1.51 19.42 37.36
C GLU A 561 1.05 20.05 36.04
N GLY A 562 1.72 21.07 35.52
CA GLY A 562 1.40 21.64 34.22
C GLY A 562 2.13 22.95 33.94
N MET A 563 2.15 23.34 32.67
CA MET A 563 2.82 24.54 32.19
C MET A 563 2.00 25.16 31.05
N VAL A 564 2.18 26.45 30.76
CA VAL A 564 1.64 27.05 29.53
C VAL A 564 2.75 27.83 28.87
N ASP A 565 3.03 27.56 27.60
CA ASP A 565 3.93 28.37 26.78
C ASP A 565 3.18 28.99 25.58
N ALA A 566 3.90 29.49 24.57
CA ALA A 566 3.27 30.07 23.38
C ALA A 566 2.53 29.04 22.52
N ASP A 567 2.88 27.76 22.61
CA ASP A 567 2.29 26.67 21.83
C ASP A 567 1.01 26.14 22.50
N GLY A 568 0.86 26.36 23.81
CA GLY A 568 -0.41 26.16 24.51
C GLY A 568 -0.25 25.59 25.91
N PRO A 569 -1.37 25.22 26.55
CA PRO A 569 -1.35 24.63 27.88
C PRO A 569 -0.97 23.15 27.84
N PHE A 570 -0.26 22.74 28.89
CA PHE A 570 0.15 21.40 29.21
C PHE A 570 -0.32 21.07 30.64
N ASP A 571 -0.99 19.92 30.83
CA ASP A 571 -1.50 19.48 32.14
C ASP A 571 -1.17 18.00 32.36
N CYS A 572 -0.49 17.71 33.47
CA CYS A 572 -0.07 16.36 33.86
C CYS A 572 -1.25 15.45 34.17
N SER A 573 -2.40 15.99 34.60
CA SER A 573 -3.58 15.16 34.89
C SER A 573 -4.22 14.56 33.64
N ASN A 574 -3.81 14.98 32.44
CA ASN A 574 -4.32 14.50 31.15
C ASN A 574 -3.35 13.54 30.43
N LEU A 575 -2.23 13.17 31.07
CA LEU A 575 -1.31 12.14 30.59
C LEU A 575 -1.75 10.75 31.08
N PRO A 576 -1.57 9.69 30.27
CA PRO A 576 -2.01 8.33 30.58
C PRO A 576 -1.34 7.68 31.80
#